data_AF-A0A7C5YVM5-F1
#
_entry.id   AF-A0A7C5YVM5-F1
#
_cell.length_a   1.000
_cell.length_b   1.000
_cell.length_c   1.000
_cell.angle_alpha   90.00
_cell.angle_beta   90.00
_cell.angle_gamma   90.00
#
_symmetry.space_group_name_H-M   'P 1'
#
loop_
_entity.id
_entity.type
_entity.pdbx_description
1 polymer ?
#
loop_
_entity_poly.entity_id
_entity_poly.type
_entity_poly.pdbx_seq_one_letter_code
_entity_poly.pdbx_strand_id
1 'polypeptide(L)'
;MNTKNLPEAEAIAIATSIVINNKVYNIYCDVDEILSCEEEKCAKEIYSDCIEFLVKGGIIKIKHIDYIRSGKIIIFDVDGRIVCLCACRKDVDVRSICKTYNQII
;
A
#
# COMPACT_ATOMS: atom_id res chain seq x y z
N MET A 1 -12.30 42.55 -16.25
CA MET A 1 -12.82 41.23 -15.86
C MET A 1 -11.81 40.60 -14.91
N ASN A 2 -12.14 40.49 -13.62
CA ASN A 2 -11.27 39.81 -12.65
C ASN A 2 -11.52 38.30 -12.75
N THR A 3 -10.64 37.59 -13.44
CA THR A 3 -10.50 36.14 -13.28
C THR A 3 -9.91 35.90 -11.89
N LYS A 4 -10.77 35.75 -10.88
CA LYS A 4 -10.39 35.09 -9.64
C LYS A 4 -9.90 33.71 -10.04
N ASN A 5 -8.60 33.47 -9.98
CA ASN A 5 -8.05 32.12 -10.04
C ASN A 5 -8.76 31.32 -8.95
N LEU A 6 -9.66 30.42 -9.36
CA LEU A 6 -10.10 29.34 -8.50
C LEU A 6 -8.83 28.58 -8.11
N PRO A 7 -8.58 28.33 -6.82
CA PRO A 7 -7.44 27.50 -6.44
C PRO A 7 -7.57 26.17 -7.18
N GLU A 8 -6.56 25.82 -7.97
CA GLU A 8 -6.45 24.49 -8.56
C GLU A 8 -6.62 23.48 -7.43
N ALA A 9 -7.50 22.50 -7.61
CA ALA A 9 -7.66 21.44 -6.65
C ALA A 9 -6.29 20.82 -6.40
N GLU A 10 -5.72 21.02 -5.22
CA GLU A 10 -4.43 20.43 -4.86
C GLU A 10 -4.55 18.93 -5.07
N ALA A 11 -3.86 18.41 -6.09
CA ALA A 11 -3.81 16.99 -6.34
C ALA A 11 -3.17 16.35 -5.10
N ILE A 12 -3.98 15.69 -4.28
CA ILE A 12 -3.47 15.01 -3.09
C ILE A 12 -2.56 13.88 -3.58
N ALA A 13 -1.27 14.02 -3.31
CA ALA A 13 -0.26 13.05 -3.74
C ALA A 13 -0.55 11.66 -3.15
N ILE A 14 -0.50 10.66 -4.02
CA ILE A 14 -0.51 9.24 -3.62
C ILE A 14 0.91 8.86 -3.23
N ALA A 15 1.03 8.00 -2.23
CA ALA A 15 2.30 7.44 -1.77
C ALA A 15 2.13 5.96 -1.44
N THR A 16 3.24 5.25 -1.47
CA THR A 16 3.30 3.85 -1.09
C THR A 16 3.87 3.72 0.31
N SER A 17 3.09 3.12 1.20
CA SER A 17 3.42 2.90 2.60
C SER A 17 3.36 1.42 2.92
N ILE A 18 4.31 0.95 3.72
CA ILE A 18 4.34 -0.40 4.24
C ILE A 18 4.17 -0.37 5.75
N VAL A 19 3.30 -1.22 6.27
CA VAL A 19 3.12 -1.42 7.71
C VAL A 19 3.66 -2.80 8.10
N ILE A 20 4.66 -2.81 8.99
CA ILE A 20 5.26 -4.03 9.58
C ILE A 20 5.32 -3.83 11.09
N ASN A 21 4.77 -4.75 11.89
CA ASN A 21 4.80 -4.68 13.36
C ASN A 21 4.35 -3.29 13.89
N ASN A 22 3.28 -2.73 13.31
CA ASN A 22 2.72 -1.41 13.63
C ASN A 22 3.64 -0.20 13.35
N LYS A 23 4.78 -0.41 12.67
CA LYS A 23 5.65 0.65 12.15
C LYS A 23 5.32 0.92 10.68
N VAL A 24 5.31 2.19 10.30
CA VAL A 24 5.05 2.64 8.93
C VAL A 24 6.38 3.00 8.28
N TYR A 25 6.56 2.51 7.06
CA TYR A 25 7.71 2.78 6.20
C TYR A 25 7.18 3.35 4.90
N ASN A 26 7.59 4.57 4.56
CA ASN A 26 7.33 5.09 3.23
C ASN A 26 8.37 4.50 2.28
N ILE A 27 7.91 3.94 1.17
CA ILE A 27 8.79 3.38 0.14
C ILE A 27 8.56 4.07 -1.20
N TYR A 28 9.58 4.02 -2.05
CA TYR A 28 9.46 4.40 -3.43
C TYR A 28 9.15 3.15 -4.25
N CYS A 29 7.96 3.12 -4.84
CA CYS A 29 7.49 2.05 -5.73
C CYS A 29 6.55 2.68 -6.76
N ASP A 30 6.39 2.04 -7.90
CA ASP A 30 5.44 2.50 -8.91
C ASP A 30 4.01 2.35 -8.36
N VAL A 31 3.35 3.49 -8.17
CA VAL A 31 1.99 3.53 -7.63
C VAL A 31 1.01 2.93 -8.64
N ASP A 32 1.22 3.15 -9.94
CA ASP A 32 0.31 2.66 -10.98
C ASP A 32 0.37 1.13 -11.11
N GLU A 33 1.56 0.56 -10.91
CA GLU A 33 1.76 -0.88 -10.82
C GLU A 33 0.97 -1.48 -9.64
N ILE A 34 1.09 -0.90 -8.45
CA ILE A 34 0.33 -1.36 -7.29
C ILE A 34 -1.18 -1.22 -7.54
N LEU A 35 -1.63 -0.06 -8.05
CA LEU A 35 -3.05 0.18 -8.31
C LEU A 35 -3.62 -0.79 -9.36
N SER A 36 -2.84 -1.22 -10.36
CA SER A 36 -3.26 -2.17 -11.40
C SER A 36 -3.13 -3.66 -11.02
N CYS A 37 -2.49 -4.00 -9.89
CA CYS A 37 -2.27 -5.39 -9.47
C CYS A 37 -3.54 -6.14 -9.03
N GLU A 38 -4.15 -6.95 -9.88
CA GLU A 38 -5.41 -7.64 -9.54
C GLU A 38 -5.23 -9.08 -9.06
N GLU A 39 -4.06 -9.68 -9.27
CA GLU A 39 -3.83 -11.11 -9.10
C GLU A 39 -2.61 -11.44 -8.23
N GLU A 40 -2.57 -12.66 -7.70
CA GLU A 40 -1.49 -13.15 -6.84
C GLU A 40 -0.11 -13.05 -7.51
N LYS A 41 -0.01 -13.34 -8.81
CA LYS A 41 1.25 -13.29 -9.55
C LYS A 41 1.84 -11.88 -9.54
N CYS A 42 1.02 -10.88 -9.88
CA CYS A 42 1.42 -9.47 -9.86
C CYS A 42 1.83 -9.02 -8.44
N ALA A 43 1.09 -9.45 -7.41
CA ALA A 43 1.44 -9.14 -6.03
C ALA A 43 2.79 -9.71 -5.59
N LYS A 44 3.19 -10.90 -6.10
CA LYS A 44 4.50 -11.49 -5.84
C LYS A 44 5.64 -10.76 -6.57
N GLU A 45 5.38 -10.25 -7.78
CA GLU A 45 6.32 -9.40 -8.51
C GLU A 45 6.57 -8.10 -7.72
N ILE A 46 5.50 -7.39 -7.34
CA ILE A 46 5.58 -6.19 -6.48
C ILE A 46 6.32 -6.47 -5.17
N TYR A 47 6.06 -7.61 -4.53
CA TYR A 47 6.78 -7.99 -3.32
C TYR A 47 8.29 -8.06 -3.57
N SER A 48 8.70 -8.72 -4.66
CA SER A 48 10.11 -8.96 -4.98
C SER A 48 10.81 -7.66 -5.31
N ASP A 49 10.15 -6.77 -6.06
CA ASP A 49 10.73 -5.52 -6.53
C ASP A 49 10.75 -4.42 -5.44
N CYS A 50 9.68 -4.33 -4.62
CA CYS A 50 9.48 -3.19 -3.73
C CYS A 50 9.49 -3.51 -2.22
N ILE A 51 9.35 -4.77 -1.80
CA ILE A 51 9.13 -5.11 -0.37
C ILE A 51 10.22 -6.00 0.20
N GLU A 52 10.79 -6.92 -0.58
CA GLU A 52 11.63 -8.02 -0.11
C GLU A 52 12.79 -7.54 0.80
N PHE A 53 13.42 -6.41 0.46
CA PHE A 53 14.53 -5.84 1.21
C PHE A 53 14.17 -5.42 2.65
N LEU A 54 12.89 -5.13 2.93
CA LEU A 54 12.43 -4.72 4.26
C LEU A 54 12.21 -5.91 5.20
N VAL A 55 11.75 -7.03 4.66
CA VAL A 55 11.34 -8.20 5.45
C VAL A 55 12.35 -9.35 5.41
N LYS A 56 13.37 -9.23 4.55
CA LYS A 56 14.56 -10.11 4.45
C LYS A 56 14.24 -11.54 4.04
N GLY A 57 13.57 -11.70 2.90
CA GLY A 57 13.17 -13.02 2.40
C GLY A 57 12.19 -13.74 3.32
N GLY A 58 11.91 -15.01 3.04
CA GLY A 58 10.97 -15.84 3.81
C GLY A 58 9.89 -16.46 2.94
N ILE A 59 9.06 -17.32 3.53
CA ILE A 59 7.92 -17.91 2.82
C ILE A 59 6.81 -16.86 2.78
N ILE A 60 6.51 -16.37 1.59
CA ILE A 60 5.46 -15.37 1.37
C ILE A 60 4.15 -16.06 1.00
N LYS A 61 3.08 -15.64 1.69
CA LYS A 61 1.70 -15.96 1.33
C LYS A 61 0.95 -14.67 1.10
N ILE A 62 0.36 -14.51 -0.09
CA ILE A 62 -0.56 -13.40 -0.36
C ILE A 62 -1.88 -13.74 0.33
N LYS A 63 -2.30 -12.91 1.29
CA LYS A 63 -3.53 -13.13 2.07
C LYS A 63 -4.72 -12.43 1.46
N HIS A 64 -4.50 -11.21 0.98
CA HIS A 64 -5.60 -10.36 0.52
C HIS A 64 -5.11 -9.24 -0.39
N ILE A 65 -5.92 -8.87 -1.37
CA ILE A 65 -5.75 -7.71 -2.24
C ILE A 65 -7.11 -7.01 -2.27
N ASP A 66 -7.14 -5.72 -1.98
CA ASP A 66 -8.40 -4.96 -1.94
C ASP A 66 -8.23 -3.52 -2.39
N TYR A 67 -9.31 -2.97 -2.94
CA TYR A 67 -9.42 -1.56 -3.32
C TYR A 67 -10.11 -0.79 -2.20
N ILE A 68 -9.42 0.20 -1.65
CA ILE A 68 -9.97 1.10 -0.64
C ILE A 68 -10.39 2.41 -1.29
N ARG A 69 -11.27 3.17 -0.65
CA ARG A 69 -11.78 4.47 -1.15
C ARG A 69 -10.67 5.46 -1.60
N SER A 70 -9.45 5.29 -1.10
CA SER A 70 -8.32 6.18 -1.37
C SER A 70 -7.10 5.48 -1.98
N GLY A 71 -7.24 4.29 -2.56
CA GLY A 71 -6.10 3.54 -3.10
C GLY A 71 -6.27 2.02 -3.11
N LYS A 72 -5.16 1.30 -2.92
CA LYS A 72 -5.13 -0.17 -2.87
C LYS A 72 -4.30 -0.68 -1.70
N ILE A 73 -4.66 -1.85 -1.20
CA ILE A 73 -3.92 -2.57 -0.17
C ILE A 73 -3.62 -4.00 -0.61
N ILE A 74 -2.40 -4.47 -0.31
CA ILE A 74 -1.96 -5.85 -0.49
C ILE A 74 -1.44 -6.33 0.86
N ILE A 75 -1.99 -7.44 1.35
CA ILE A 75 -1.60 -8.06 2.61
C ILE A 75 -0.77 -9.32 2.35
N PHE A 76 0.43 -9.33 2.91
CA PHE A 76 1.35 -10.47 2.89
C PHE A 76 1.46 -11.06 4.29
N ASP A 77 1.65 -12.38 4.34
CA ASP A 77 2.17 -13.10 5.49
C ASP A 77 3.57 -13.60 5.12
N VAL A 78 4.57 -13.11 5.83
CA VAL A 78 5.98 -13.46 5.64
C VAL A 78 6.47 -14.10 6.92
N ASP A 79 6.60 -15.42 6.92
CA ASP A 79 6.99 -16.23 8.10
C ASP A 79 6.18 -15.89 9.37
N GLY A 80 4.87 -15.69 9.24
CA GLY A 80 3.97 -15.36 10.35
C GLY A 80 3.94 -13.87 10.71
N ARG A 81 4.65 -13.01 9.98
CA ARG A 81 4.58 -11.56 10.13
C ARG A 81 3.64 -10.98 9.09
N ILE A 82 2.65 -10.23 9.54
CA ILE A 82 1.77 -9.52 8.62
C ILE A 82 2.44 -8.24 8.12
N VAL A 83 2.47 -8.11 6.80
CA VAL A 83 3.00 -6.96 6.07
C VAL A 83 1.85 -6.40 5.25
N CYS A 84 1.62 -5.10 5.36
CA CYS A 84 0.61 -4.42 4.56
C CYS A 84 1.29 -3.41 3.66
N LEU A 85 1.20 -3.60 2.34
CA LEU A 85 1.56 -2.59 1.35
C LEU A 85 0.31 -1.81 0.99
N CYS A 86 0.36 -0.49 1.07
CA CYS A 86 -0.74 0.39 0.70
C CYS A 86 -0.26 1.50 -0.22
N ALA A 87 -0.88 1.61 -1.40
CA ALA A 87 -0.72 2.74 -2.30
C ALA A 87 -1.95 3.63 -2.14
N CYS A 88 -1.84 4.72 -1.40
CA CYS A 88 -2.97 5.61 -1.09
C CYS A 88 -2.55 7.07 -0.91
N ARG A 89 -3.53 7.97 -0.82
CA ARG A 89 -3.29 9.38 -0.48
C ARG A 89 -2.47 9.52 0.81
N LYS A 90 -1.55 10.50 0.85
CA LYS A 90 -0.64 10.74 1.99
C LYS A 90 -1.33 11.08 3.31
N ASP A 91 -2.56 11.58 3.28
CA ASP A 91 -3.33 11.98 4.46
C ASP A 91 -4.13 10.83 5.09
N VAL A 92 -4.06 9.63 4.51
CA VAL A 92 -4.76 8.44 5.00
C VAL A 92 -3.97 7.77 6.12
N ASP A 93 -4.65 7.40 7.20
CA ASP A 93 -4.04 6.61 8.29
C ASP A 93 -3.93 5.12 7.90
N VAL A 94 -2.84 4.79 7.23
CA VAL A 94 -2.52 3.42 6.78
C VAL A 94 -2.44 2.40 7.91
N ARG A 95 -2.13 2.81 9.16
CA ARG A 95 -2.09 1.89 10.30
C ARG A 95 -3.49 1.43 10.66
N SER A 96 -4.44 2.35 10.69
CA SER A 96 -5.83 2.03 11.00
C SER A 96 -6.42 1.11 9.94
N ILE A 97 -6.14 1.35 8.66
CA ILE A 97 -6.55 0.47 7.55
C ILE A 97 -5.93 -0.91 7.73
N CYS A 98 -4.60 -1.00 7.87
CA CYS A 98 -3.91 -2.28 8.04
C CYS A 98 -4.45 -3.08 9.24
N LYS A 99 -4.76 -2.41 10.36
CA LYS A 99 -5.36 -3.05 11.54
C LYS A 99 -6.71 -3.68 11.25
N THR A 100 -7.55 -3.05 10.43
CA THR A 100 -8.85 -3.60 10.03
C THR A 100 -8.67 -4.96 9.35
N TYR A 101 -7.70 -5.09 8.43
CA TYR A 101 -7.44 -6.36 7.75
C TYR A 101 -6.75 -7.38 8.66
N ASN A 102 -5.91 -6.96 9.60
CA ASN A 102 -5.29 -7.89 10.57
C ASN A 102 -6.29 -8.54 11.53
N GLN A 103 -7.49 -7.98 11.70
CA GLN A 103 -8.54 -8.55 12.55
C GLN A 103 -9.45 -9.53 11.81
N ILE A 104 -9.36 -9.59 10.48
CA ILE A 104 -10.23 -10.40 9.61
C ILE A 104 -9.56 -11.74 9.23
N ILE A 105 -8.23 -11.83 9.41
CA ILE A 105 -7.38 -12.97 8.98
C ILE A 105 -7.01 -13.87 10.16
#